data_AF-A0A1H0UGJ0-F1
#
_entry.id   AF-A0A1H0UGJ0-F1
#
_cell.length_a   1.000
_cell.length_b   1.000
_cell.length_c   1.000
_cell.angle_alpha   90.00
_cell.angle_beta   90.00
_cell.angle_gamma   90.00
#
_symmetry.space_group_name_H-M   'P 1'
#
loop_
_entity.id
_entity.type
_entity.pdbx_description
1 polymer ?
#
loop_
_entity_poly.entity_id
_entity_poly.type
_entity_poly.pdbx_seq_one_letter_code
_entity_poly.pdbx_strand_id
1 'polypeptide(L)'
;MAGQQFTMTEEEMVAFSGKISSVNSSIQGEIRRLQTVIDTITGGWKGSAATAYNNLQSQVNQDANKINQILNDIKEAIDQSTKSYAASEEEQRASIQNIAASSPFG
;
A
#
# COMPACT_ATOMS: atom_id res chain seq x y z
N MET A 1 9.83 24.38 -19.59
CA MET A 1 10.20 23.42 -18.53
C MET A 1 8.91 22.77 -18.03
N ALA A 2 8.26 21.96 -18.87
CA ALA A 2 6.98 21.34 -18.56
C ALA A 2 7.22 19.83 -18.41
N GLY A 3 6.68 19.24 -17.35
CA GLY A 3 6.43 17.79 -17.32
C GLY A 3 7.47 16.90 -16.66
N GLN A 4 8.31 17.39 -15.75
CA GLN A 4 9.09 16.49 -14.86
C GLN A 4 8.22 15.86 -13.74
N GLN A 5 6.92 15.71 -13.98
CA GLN A 5 6.00 14.95 -13.16
C GLN A 5 6.03 13.47 -13.61
N PHE A 6 7.23 12.86 -13.61
CA PHE A 6 7.40 11.41 -13.72
C PHE A 6 7.08 10.76 -12.37
N THR A 7 5.87 10.96 -11.87
CA THR A 7 5.42 10.37 -10.60
C THR A 7 4.91 8.96 -10.87
N MET A 8 5.84 8.02 -11.07
CA MET A 8 5.63 6.56 -11.11
C MET A 8 4.62 6.06 -12.16
N THR A 9 5.02 5.21 -13.10
CA THR A 9 4.05 4.64 -14.05
C THR A 9 3.01 3.78 -13.31
N GLU A 10 1.82 3.62 -13.88
CA GLU A 10 0.77 2.74 -13.32
C GLU A 10 1.32 1.33 -13.03
N GLU A 11 2.16 0.81 -13.93
CA GLU A 11 2.83 -0.47 -13.78
C GLU A 11 3.82 -0.51 -12.60
N GLU A 12 4.57 0.57 -12.38
CA GLU A 12 5.44 0.70 -11.22
C GLU A 12 4.63 0.73 -9.91
N MET A 13 3.50 1.42 -9.89
CA MET A 13 2.60 1.47 -8.73
C MET A 13 2.00 0.08 -8.42
N VAL A 14 1.57 -0.66 -9.43
CA VAL A 14 1.09 -2.04 -9.28
C VAL A 14 2.20 -2.96 -8.77
N ALA A 15 3.40 -2.87 -9.34
CA ALA A 15 4.55 -3.65 -8.90
C ALA A 15 4.94 -3.34 -7.44
N PHE A 16 4.88 -2.07 -7.05
CA PHE A 16 5.15 -1.64 -5.69
C PHE A 16 4.09 -2.15 -4.71
N SER A 17 2.81 -2.07 -5.06
CA SER A 17 1.70 -2.64 -4.27
C SER A 17 1.87 -4.16 -4.06
N GLY A 18 2.25 -4.89 -5.11
CA GLY A 18 2.57 -6.32 -5.03
C GLY A 18 3.75 -6.60 -4.08
N LYS A 19 4.79 -5.76 -4.13
CA LYS A 19 5.95 -5.89 -3.25
C LYS A 19 5.60 -5.66 -1.78
N ILE A 20 4.79 -4.65 -1.47
CA ILE A 20 4.37 -4.41 -0.08
C ILE A 20 3.49 -5.56 0.41
N SER A 21 2.59 -6.09 -0.43
CA SER A 21 1.77 -7.26 -0.10
C SER A 21 2.63 -8.50 0.22
N SER A 22 3.70 -8.70 -0.54
CA SER A 22 4.67 -9.77 -0.28
C SER A 22 5.40 -9.57 1.05
N VAL A 23 5.90 -8.36 1.32
CA VAL A 23 6.58 -8.03 2.58
C VAL A 23 5.65 -8.21 3.78
N ASN A 24 4.39 -7.77 3.70
CA ASN A 24 3.39 -7.98 4.75
C ASN A 24 3.18 -9.47 5.03
N SER A 25 3.06 -10.29 3.97
CA SER A 25 2.92 -11.75 4.11
C SER A 25 4.15 -12.38 4.78
N SER A 26 5.36 -11.95 4.42
CA SER A 26 6.60 -12.39 5.06
C SER A 26 6.65 -12.01 6.54
N ILE A 27 6.31 -10.76 6.88
CA ILE A 27 6.25 -10.29 8.27
C ILE A 27 5.27 -11.14 9.07
N GLN A 28 4.05 -11.36 8.57
CA GLN A 28 3.08 -12.22 9.25
C GLN A 28 3.59 -13.65 9.45
N GLY A 29 4.33 -14.21 8.48
CA GLY A 29 4.97 -15.51 8.61
C GLY A 29 6.00 -15.56 9.73
N GLU A 30 6.87 -14.56 9.82
CA GLU A 30 7.87 -14.44 10.88
C GLU A 30 7.23 -14.21 12.26
N ILE A 31 6.12 -13.47 12.33
CA ILE A 31 5.35 -13.29 13.58
C ILE A 31 4.80 -14.63 14.07
N ARG A 32 4.19 -15.42 13.20
CA ARG A 32 3.69 -16.76 13.56
C ARG A 32 4.83 -17.68 13.98
N ARG A 33 5.96 -17.63 13.28
CA ARG A 33 7.16 -18.39 13.64
C ARG A 33 7.66 -18.01 15.03
N LEU A 34 7.74 -16.71 15.31
CA LEU A 34 8.13 -16.19 16.61
C LEU A 34 7.17 -16.68 17.71
N GLN A 35 5.85 -16.64 17.47
CA GLN A 35 4.84 -17.18 18.40
C GLN A 35 5.04 -18.66 18.67
N THR A 36 5.20 -19.50 17.64
CA THR A 36 5.43 -20.95 17.82
C THR A 36 6.70 -21.24 18.61
N VAL A 37 7.79 -20.53 18.31
CA VAL A 37 9.05 -20.66 19.06
C VAL A 37 8.80 -20.27 20.51
N ILE A 38 8.13 -19.15 20.76
CA ILE A 38 7.86 -18.66 22.10
C ILE A 38 6.94 -19.61 22.88
N ASP A 39 5.88 -20.15 22.30
CA ASP A 39 5.00 -21.13 22.93
C ASP A 39 5.77 -22.39 23.37
N THR A 40 6.82 -22.76 22.63
CA THR A 40 7.69 -23.90 22.94
C THR A 40 8.58 -23.66 24.16
N ILE A 41 9.07 -22.42 24.37
CA ILE A 41 9.99 -22.06 25.47
C ILE A 41 9.27 -21.49 26.70
N THR A 42 8.07 -20.92 26.53
CA THR A 42 7.32 -20.25 27.62
C THR A 42 6.72 -21.21 28.64
N GLY A 43 6.60 -22.51 28.33
CA GLY A 43 6.21 -23.54 29.30
C GLY A 43 7.06 -23.54 30.58
N GLY A 44 8.28 -22.97 30.54
CA GLY A 44 9.16 -22.80 31.69
C GLY A 44 9.31 -21.36 32.22
N TRP A 45 8.73 -20.34 31.58
CA TRP A 45 8.94 -18.93 31.94
C TRP A 45 7.89 -18.44 32.93
N LYS A 46 8.32 -17.97 34.12
CA LYS A 46 7.45 -17.31 35.12
C LYS A 46 7.81 -15.84 35.31
N GLY A 47 6.78 -15.03 35.57
CA GLY A 47 6.91 -13.64 36.03
C GLY A 47 7.34 -12.67 34.94
N SER A 48 8.60 -12.26 34.94
CA SER A 48 9.09 -11.13 34.12
C SER A 48 9.18 -11.43 32.63
N ALA A 49 9.57 -12.67 32.27
CA ALA A 49 9.69 -13.08 30.87
C ALA A 49 8.33 -13.19 30.16
N ALA A 50 7.26 -13.53 30.88
CA ALA A 50 5.90 -13.53 30.35
C ALA A 50 5.40 -12.11 30.02
N THR A 51 5.72 -11.12 30.86
CA THR A 51 5.38 -9.72 30.61
C THR A 51 6.13 -9.16 29.41
N ALA A 52 7.44 -9.41 29.31
CA ALA A 52 8.23 -9.00 28.15
C ALA A 52 7.70 -9.59 26.84
N TYR A 53 7.25 -10.86 26.87
CA TYR A 53 6.60 -11.49 25.72
C TYR A 53 5.30 -10.79 25.33
N ASN A 54 4.38 -10.59 26.28
CA ASN A 54 3.09 -9.95 25.97
C ASN A 54 3.28 -8.57 25.35
N ASN A 55 4.28 -7.81 25.82
CA ASN A 55 4.65 -6.53 25.25
C ASN A 55 5.16 -6.66 23.81
N LEU A 56 6.08 -7.60 23.56
CA LEU A 56 6.61 -7.86 22.22
C LEU A 56 5.50 -8.29 21.25
N GLN A 57 4.63 -9.21 21.66
CA GLN A 57 3.52 -9.67 20.82
C GLN A 57 2.52 -8.54 20.53
N SER A 58 2.27 -7.66 21.52
CA SER A 58 1.43 -6.48 21.32
C SER A 58 2.04 -5.52 20.28
N GLN A 59 3.33 -5.19 20.40
CA GLN A 59 4.02 -4.32 19.44
C GLN A 59 3.99 -4.92 18.03
N VAL A 60 4.31 -6.21 17.92
CA VAL A 60 4.30 -6.94 16.66
C VAL A 60 2.93 -6.91 15.97
N ASN A 61 1.85 -7.11 16.73
CA ASN A 61 0.49 -7.01 16.19
C ASN A 61 0.14 -5.57 15.77
N GLN A 62 0.60 -4.56 16.51
CA GLN A 62 0.42 -3.15 16.15
C GLN A 62 1.14 -2.81 14.84
N ASP A 63 2.38 -3.25 14.69
CA ASP A 63 3.18 -3.02 13.48
C ASP A 63 2.54 -3.68 12.26
N ALA A 64 2.03 -4.92 12.40
CA ALA A 64 1.30 -5.61 11.35
C ALA A 64 0.03 -4.85 10.92
N ASN A 65 -0.74 -4.32 11.87
CA ASN A 65 -1.91 -3.51 11.57
C ASN A 65 -1.53 -2.22 10.84
N LYS A 66 -0.46 -1.56 11.27
CA LYS A 66 0.02 -0.32 10.64
C LYS A 66 0.47 -0.54 9.19
N ILE A 67 1.14 -1.65 8.92
CA ILE A 67 1.52 -2.04 7.55
C ILE A 67 0.28 -2.27 6.68
N ASN A 68 -0.72 -2.99 7.18
CA ASN A 68 -1.99 -3.18 6.46
C ASN A 68 -2.70 -1.86 6.16
N GLN A 69 -2.66 -0.91 7.10
CA GLN A 69 -3.28 0.39 6.90
C GLN A 69 -2.55 1.21 5.82
N ILE A 70 -1.22 1.30 5.90
CA ILE A 70 -0.39 1.97 4.88
C ILE A 70 -0.64 1.36 3.49
N LEU A 71 -0.78 0.03 3.42
CA LEU A 71 -1.11 -0.68 2.18
C LEU A 71 -2.45 -0.26 1.58
N ASN A 72 -3.48 -0.15 2.42
CA ASN A 72 -4.81 0.29 1.98
C ASN A 72 -4.77 1.75 1.53
N ASP A 73 -4.08 2.63 2.27
CA ASP A 73 -3.94 4.04 1.92
C ASP A 73 -3.23 4.20 0.55
N ILE A 74 -2.20 3.39 0.29
CA ILE A 74 -1.50 3.37 -1.00
C ILE A 74 -2.44 2.90 -2.12
N LYS A 75 -3.20 1.82 -1.89
CA LYS A 75 -4.19 1.34 -2.87
C LYS A 75 -5.20 2.42 -3.21
N GLU A 76 -5.74 3.11 -2.20
CA GLU A 76 -6.74 4.15 -2.36
C GLU A 76 -6.15 5.37 -3.10
N ALA A 77 -4.91 5.75 -2.81
CA ALA A 77 -4.19 6.80 -3.52
C ALA A 77 -3.96 6.45 -5.00
N ILE A 78 -3.61 5.19 -5.31
CA ILE A 78 -3.46 4.71 -6.70
C ILE A 78 -4.80 4.76 -7.42
N ASP A 79 -5.85 4.17 -6.84
CA ASP A 79 -7.20 4.14 -7.44
C ASP A 79 -7.72 5.57 -7.70
N GLN A 80 -7.44 6.51 -6.79
CA GLN A 80 -7.80 7.92 -6.95
C GLN A 80 -6.98 8.61 -8.05
N SER A 81 -5.68 8.31 -8.14
CA SER A 81 -4.80 8.83 -9.20
C SER A 81 -5.26 8.36 -10.57
N THR A 82 -5.49 7.05 -10.76
CA THR A 82 -5.97 6.47 -12.02
C THR A 82 -7.32 7.07 -12.46
N LYS A 83 -8.28 7.22 -11.53
CA LYS A 83 -9.55 7.89 -11.80
C LYS A 83 -9.38 9.35 -12.23
N SER A 84 -8.48 10.07 -11.58
CA SER A 84 -8.21 11.48 -11.89
C SER A 84 -7.56 11.65 -13.25
N TYR A 85 -6.62 10.75 -13.61
CA TYR A 85 -6.01 10.71 -14.94
C TYR A 85 -7.05 10.41 -16.03
N ALA A 86 -7.89 9.39 -15.85
CA ALA A 86 -8.93 9.03 -16.82
C ALA A 86 -9.96 10.17 -17.01
N ALA A 87 -10.37 10.84 -15.93
CA ALA A 87 -11.26 11.99 -16.02
C ALA A 87 -10.63 13.16 -16.78
N SER A 88 -9.35 13.45 -16.51
CA SER A 88 -8.62 14.52 -17.19
C SER A 88 -8.41 14.24 -18.67
N GLU A 89 -8.21 12.97 -19.07
CA GLU A 89 -8.07 12.60 -20.47
C GLU A 89 -9.40 12.75 -21.23
N GLU A 90 -10.52 12.33 -20.62
CA GLU A 90 -11.85 12.50 -21.24
C GLU A 90 -12.22 13.97 -21.39
N GLU A 91 -11.91 14.80 -20.39
CA GLU A 91 -12.17 16.24 -20.44
C GLU A 91 -11.30 16.92 -21.52
N GLN A 92 -10.03 16.52 -21.66
CA GLN A 92 -9.17 16.95 -22.77
C GLN A 92 -9.73 16.52 -24.13
N ARG A 93 -10.14 15.26 -24.29
CA ARG A 93 -10.75 14.77 -25.54
C ARG A 93 -12.02 15.54 -25.90
N ALA A 94 -12.89 15.78 -24.93
CA ALA A 94 -14.10 16.58 -25.12
C ALA A 94 -13.77 18.03 -25.50
N SER A 95 -12.77 18.64 -24.87
CA SER A 95 -12.33 20.00 -25.22
C SER A 95 -11.79 20.09 -26.64
N ILE A 96 -10.99 19.11 -27.09
CA ILE A 96 -10.45 19.05 -28.45
C ILE A 96 -11.58 18.83 -29.46
N GLN A 97 -12.56 17.97 -29.15
CA GLN A 97 -13.74 17.77 -30.01
C GLN A 97 -14.57 19.05 -30.14
N ASN A 98 -14.76 19.79 -29.04
CA ASN A 98 -15.47 21.07 -29.06
C ASN A 98 -14.70 22.14 -29.85
N ILE A 99 -13.37 22.19 -29.75
CA ILE A 99 -12.53 23.08 -30.56
C ILE A 99 -12.58 22.68 -32.04
N ALA A 100 -12.53 21.38 -32.35
CA ALA A 100 -12.64 20.88 -33.70
C ALA A 100 -14.01 21.18 -34.33
N ALA A 101 -15.10 21.08 -33.56
CA ALA A 101 -16.46 21.40 -33.99
C ALA A 101 -16.75 22.90 -34.12
N SER A 102 -15.99 23.75 -33.42
CA SER A 102 -16.13 25.22 -33.48
C SER A 102 -15.14 25.90 -34.43
N SER A 103 -14.21 25.14 -35.01
CA SER A 103 -13.24 25.66 -35.98
C SER A 103 -13.93 25.92 -37.32
N PRO A 104 -13.88 27.15 -37.88
CA PRO A 104 -14.59 27.54 -39.09
C PRO A 104 -14.01 26.97 -40.40
N PHE A 105 -13.07 26.02 -40.32
CA PHE A 105 -12.39 25.41 -41.46
C PHE A 105 -12.57 23.88 -41.53
N GLY A 106 -13.54 23.32 -40.81
CA GLY A 106 -14.03 21.94 -40.93
C GLY A 106 -15.40 21.87 -41.57
#